data_AF-A0A919RDZ4-F1
#
_entry.id   AF-A0A919RDZ4-F1
#
_cell.length_a   1.000
_cell.length_b   1.000
_cell.length_c   1.000
_cell.angle_alpha   90.00
_cell.angle_beta   90.00
_cell.angle_gamma   90.00
#
_symmetry.space_group_name_H-M   'P 1'
#
loop_
_entity.id
_entity.type
_entity.pdbx_description
1 polymer ?
#
loop_
_entity_poly.entity_id
_entity_poly.type
_entity_poly.pdbx_seq_one_letter_code
_entity_poly.pdbx_strand_id
1 'polypeptide(L)'
;MPKLRAGSETPVPQSPLSDTWAALAVYAEALRRWQVPVRLDGSGDCLWVYSLLSGSPEGVVTLVATPKGPAFLFSPFGDRFDRMVPVWLLPVLTAFDPISVPGVLPYGRGSL
;
A
#
# COMPACT_ATOMS: atom_id res chain seq x y z
N MET A 1 1.62 55.04 -11.18
CA MET A 1 0.62 53.95 -11.10
C MET A 1 1.31 52.61 -11.32
N PRO A 2 1.45 51.74 -10.30
CA PRO A 2 1.97 50.39 -10.52
C PRO A 2 0.82 49.39 -10.73
N LYS A 3 0.87 48.64 -11.84
CA LYS A 3 -0.05 47.52 -12.14
C LYS A 3 0.37 46.30 -11.32
N LEU A 4 -0.46 45.91 -10.35
CA LEU A 4 -0.36 44.60 -9.69
C LEU A 4 -0.88 43.52 -10.63
N ARG A 5 0.01 42.66 -11.14
CA ARG A 5 -0.37 41.35 -11.69
C ARG A 5 -0.33 40.34 -10.55
N ALA A 6 -1.49 40.04 -9.98
CA ALA A 6 -1.66 38.83 -9.20
C ALA A 6 -2.11 37.74 -10.18
N GLY A 7 -1.17 36.91 -10.63
CA GLY A 7 -1.50 35.61 -11.18
C GLY A 7 -2.03 34.77 -10.04
N SER A 8 -3.35 34.75 -9.87
CA SER A 8 -4.03 33.76 -9.04
C SER A 8 -3.99 32.43 -9.79
N GLU A 9 -2.86 31.74 -9.71
CA GLU A 9 -2.81 30.29 -9.92
C GLU A 9 -3.64 29.68 -8.79
N THR A 10 -4.91 29.42 -9.07
CA THR A 10 -5.71 28.47 -8.27
C THR A 10 -4.89 27.19 -8.15
N PRO A 11 -4.58 26.71 -6.93
CA PRO A 11 -3.92 25.42 -6.79
C PRO A 11 -4.80 24.38 -7.47
N VAL A 12 -4.29 23.81 -8.55
CA VAL A 12 -4.93 22.67 -9.22
C VAL A 12 -5.09 21.61 -8.13
N PRO A 13 -6.31 21.15 -7.80
CA PRO A 13 -6.48 20.06 -6.86
C PRO A 13 -5.67 18.89 -7.39
N GLN A 14 -4.56 18.57 -6.70
CA GLN A 14 -3.76 17.40 -7.03
C GLN A 14 -4.71 16.22 -7.01
N SER A 15 -4.83 15.57 -8.17
CA SER A 15 -5.76 14.45 -8.32
C SER A 15 -5.43 13.42 -7.23
N PRO A 16 -6.41 12.94 -6.45
CA PRO A 16 -6.16 12.00 -5.34
C PRO A 16 -5.52 10.67 -5.79
N LEU A 17 -5.39 10.47 -7.10
CA LEU A 17 -4.69 9.35 -7.74
C LEU A 17 -3.17 9.55 -7.86
N SER A 18 -2.67 10.79 -7.86
CA SER A 18 -1.23 11.05 -7.82
C SER A 18 -0.60 10.66 -6.48
N ASP A 19 -1.44 10.61 -5.43
CA ASP A 19 -1.07 10.11 -4.10
C ASP A 19 -1.09 8.57 -4.03
N THR A 20 -1.71 7.89 -5.00
CA THR A 20 -1.84 6.42 -5.01
C THR A 20 -0.50 5.72 -5.18
N TRP A 21 0.31 6.18 -6.14
CA TRP A 21 1.65 5.64 -6.35
C TRP A 21 2.55 5.89 -5.13
N ALA A 22 2.47 7.08 -4.55
CA ALA A 22 3.23 7.42 -3.35
C ALA A 22 2.85 6.52 -2.17
N ALA A 23 1.56 6.24 -1.96
CA ALA A 23 1.09 5.39 -0.87
C ALA A 23 1.56 3.94 -1.01
N LEU A 24 1.42 3.33 -2.20
CA LEU A 24 1.88 1.96 -2.44
C LEU A 24 3.40 1.85 -2.42
N ALA A 25 4.13 2.87 -2.87
CA ALA A 25 5.58 2.92 -2.78
C ALA A 25 6.08 2.99 -1.33
N VAL A 26 5.46 3.83 -0.50
CA VAL A 26 5.74 3.90 0.94
C VAL A 26 5.44 2.56 1.61
N TYR A 27 4.33 1.93 1.24
CA TYR A 27 4.01 0.62 1.78
C TYR A 27 5.03 -0.45 1.35
N ALA A 28 5.41 -0.48 0.08
CA ALA A 28 6.45 -1.38 -0.41
C ALA A 28 7.79 -1.19 0.32
N GLU A 29 8.18 0.06 0.61
CA GLU A 29 9.39 0.35 1.36
C GLU A 29 9.32 -0.18 2.81
N ALA A 30 8.17 -0.01 3.47
CA ALA A 30 7.96 -0.58 4.80
C ALA A 30 8.08 -2.11 4.81
N LEU A 31 7.45 -2.79 3.84
CA LEU A 31 7.55 -4.24 3.68
C LEU A 31 9.01 -4.68 3.41
N ARG A 32 9.75 -3.94 2.58
CA ARG A 32 11.18 -4.22 2.30
C ARG A 32 12.07 -4.05 3.53
N ARG A 33 11.79 -3.08 4.41
CA ARG A 33 12.54 -2.92 5.68
C ARG A 33 12.40 -4.16 6.57
N TRP A 34 11.30 -4.89 6.43
CA TRP A 34 11.07 -6.17 7.10
C TRP A 34 11.51 -7.38 6.28
N GLN A 35 12.29 -7.15 5.23
CA GLN A 35 12.80 -8.17 4.33
C GLN A 35 11.70 -8.93 3.57
N VAL A 36 10.47 -8.44 3.54
CA VAL A 36 9.40 -9.07 2.76
C VAL A 36 9.65 -8.82 1.27
N PRO A 37 9.69 -9.87 0.43
CA PRO A 37 9.91 -9.73 -0.98
C PRO A 37 8.63 -9.19 -1.63
N VAL A 38 8.75 -8.00 -2.23
CA VAL A 38 7.63 -7.30 -2.87
C VAL A 38 8.03 -6.65 -4.18
N ARG A 39 7.09 -6.56 -5.11
CA ARG A 39 7.27 -5.93 -6.43
C ARG A 39 6.11 -4.99 -6.75
N LEU A 40 6.41 -3.70 -6.89
CA LEU A 40 5.48 -2.77 -7.52
C LEU A 40 5.35 -3.12 -9.00
N ASP A 41 4.13 -3.13 -9.51
CA ASP A 41 3.93 -3.19 -10.95
C ASP A 41 4.41 -1.89 -11.64
N GLY A 42 4.59 -1.97 -12.95
CA GLY A 42 5.11 -0.83 -13.72
C GLY A 42 4.15 0.35 -13.79
N SER A 43 2.85 0.14 -13.53
CA SER A 43 1.85 1.20 -13.49
C SER A 43 1.72 1.86 -12.11
N GLY A 44 2.19 1.21 -11.04
CA GLY A 44 2.09 1.71 -9.68
C GLY A 44 0.75 1.45 -9.00
N ASP A 45 -0.11 0.63 -9.60
CA ASP A 45 -1.47 0.35 -9.11
C ASP A 45 -1.52 -0.86 -8.19
N CYS A 46 -0.57 -1.78 -8.36
CA CYS A 46 -0.50 -3.03 -7.64
C CYS A 46 0.88 -3.27 -7.02
N LEU A 47 0.88 -3.76 -5.79
CA LEU A 47 2.06 -4.23 -5.08
C LEU A 47 1.95 -5.74 -4.86
N TRP A 48 2.74 -6.49 -5.60
CA TRP A 48 2.83 -7.94 -5.46
C TRP A 48 3.63 -8.31 -4.24
N VAL A 49 3.09 -9.22 -3.43
CA VAL A 49 3.77 -9.77 -2.25
C VAL A 49 4.11 -11.23 -2.52
N TYR A 50 5.33 -11.62 -2.17
CA TYR A 50 5.86 -12.95 -2.41
C TYR A 50 6.19 -13.65 -1.08
N SER A 51 6.17 -14.97 -1.12
CA SER A 51 6.57 -15.80 0.00
C SER A 51 8.08 -15.69 0.22
N LEU A 52 8.49 -15.49 1.47
CA LEU A 52 9.89 -15.57 1.86
C LEU A 52 10.49 -16.97 1.68
N LEU A 53 9.67 -18.02 1.79
CA LEU A 53 10.14 -19.40 1.76
C LEU A 53 10.23 -19.97 0.35
N SER A 54 9.21 -19.74 -0.47
CA SER A 54 9.11 -20.33 -1.81
C SER A 54 9.37 -19.34 -2.95
N GLY A 55 9.41 -18.03 -2.68
CA GLY A 55 9.43 -16.99 -3.70
C GLY A 55 8.15 -16.94 -4.56
N SER A 56 7.13 -17.75 -4.25
CA SER A 56 5.87 -17.77 -4.97
C SER A 56 5.02 -16.54 -4.62
N PRO A 57 4.21 -16.02 -5.55
CA PRO A 57 3.29 -14.92 -5.25
C PRO A 57 2.26 -15.35 -4.19
N GLU A 58 2.09 -14.55 -3.13
CA GLU A 58 1.14 -14.80 -2.03
C GLU A 58 -0.12 -13.93 -2.12
N GLY A 59 -0.02 -12.78 -2.78
CA GLY A 59 -1.15 -11.89 -2.99
C GLY A 59 -0.74 -10.58 -3.63
N VAL A 60 -1.74 -9.71 -3.80
CA VAL A 60 -1.57 -8.36 -4.35
C VAL A 60 -2.18 -7.37 -3.37
N VAL A 61 -1.46 -6.28 -3.13
CA VAL A 61 -1.99 -5.10 -2.47
C VAL A 61 -2.39 -4.08 -3.53
N THR A 62 -3.62 -3.57 -3.45
CA THR A 62 -4.11 -2.43 -4.23
C THR A 62 -4.55 -1.30 -3.30
N LEU A 63 -4.68 -0.10 -3.83
CA LEU A 63 -5.30 1.00 -3.11
C LEU A 63 -6.78 1.10 -3.49
N VAL A 64 -7.65 1.11 -2.49
CA VAL A 64 -9.10 1.24 -2.66
C VAL A 64 -9.64 2.45 -1.91
N ALA A 65 -10.63 3.11 -2.49
CA ALA A 65 -11.39 4.16 -1.81
C ALA A 65 -12.47 3.52 -0.93
N THR A 66 -12.56 3.93 0.33
CA THR A 66 -13.59 3.48 1.27
C THR A 66 -14.36 4.68 1.83
N PRO A 67 -15.54 4.48 2.45
CA PRO A 67 -16.25 5.56 3.13
C PRO A 67 -15.45 6.25 4.24
N LYS A 68 -14.41 5.60 4.77
CA LYS A 68 -13.54 6.13 5.83
C LYS A 68 -12.21 6.70 5.30
N GLY A 69 -12.06 6.82 3.98
CA GLY A 69 -10.83 7.25 3.31
C GLY A 69 -10.11 6.10 2.57
N PRO A 70 -8.92 6.36 2.02
CA PRO A 70 -8.17 5.37 1.27
C PRO A 70 -7.65 4.25 2.17
N ALA A 71 -7.65 3.03 1.64
CA ALA A 71 -7.14 1.85 2.32
C ALA A 71 -6.38 0.94 1.35
N PHE A 72 -5.36 0.27 1.88
CA PHE A 72 -4.70 -0.84 1.21
C PHE A 72 -5.58 -2.08 1.32
N LEU A 73 -5.95 -2.67 0.19
CA LEU A 73 -6.62 -3.95 0.10
C LEU A 73 -5.59 -5.01 -0.28
N PHE A 74 -5.32 -5.93 0.63
CA PHE A 74 -4.53 -7.13 0.35
C PHE A 74 -5.46 -8.26 -0.06
N SER A 75 -5.32 -8.69 -1.31
CA SER A 75 -6.01 -9.85 -1.87
C SER A 75 -5.05 -11.03 -1.98
N PRO A 76 -5.13 -12.01 -1.06
CA PRO A 76 -4.29 -13.19 -1.10
C PRO A 76 -4.67 -14.10 -2.27
N PHE A 77 -3.69 -14.85 -2.78
CA PHE A 77 -3.97 -15.96 -3.70
C PHE A 77 -4.41 -17.21 -2.92
N GLY A 78 -5.38 -17.94 -3.46
CA GLY A 78 -5.99 -19.14 -2.85
C GLY A 78 -7.22 -18.85 -1.98
N ASP A 79 -7.62 -19.81 -1.14
CA ASP A 79 -8.86 -19.77 -0.33
C ASP A 79 -8.76 -18.88 0.92
N ARG A 80 -8.12 -17.72 0.80
CA ARG A 80 -7.87 -16.81 1.92
C ARG A 80 -8.73 -15.55 1.77
N PHE A 81 -9.02 -14.93 2.91
CA PHE A 81 -9.85 -13.72 2.95
C PHE A 81 -9.04 -12.47 2.67
N ASP A 82 -9.64 -11.55 1.90
CA ASP A 82 -9.15 -10.19 1.72
C ASP A 82 -8.97 -9.48 3.07
N ARG A 83 -7.95 -8.63 3.15
CA ARG A 83 -7.69 -7.79 4.33
C ARG A 83 -7.52 -6.34 3.92
N MET A 84 -8.12 -5.45 4.70
CA MET A 84 -8.09 -4.02 4.42
C MET A 84 -7.42 -3.25 5.56
N VAL A 85 -6.47 -2.38 5.21
CA VAL A 85 -5.72 -1.53 6.15
C VAL A 85 -5.85 -0.07 5.71
N PRO A 86 -6.44 0.81 6.52
CA PRO A 86 -6.49 2.24 6.20
C PRO A 86 -5.08 2.81 6.04
N VAL A 87 -4.85 3.68 5.04
CA VAL A 87 -3.50 4.22 4.75
C VAL A 87 -2.91 4.95 5.95
N TRP A 88 -3.73 5.70 6.69
CA TRP A 88 -3.32 6.45 7.88
C TRP A 88 -2.83 5.55 9.04
N LEU A 89 -3.18 4.26 9.04
CA LEU A 89 -2.78 3.31 10.07
C LEU A 89 -1.40 2.68 9.76
N LEU A 90 -0.89 2.81 8.53
CA LEU A 90 0.35 2.19 8.10
C LEU A 90 1.58 2.59 8.96
N PRO A 91 1.81 3.88 9.32
CA PRO A 91 2.94 4.25 10.16
C PRO A 91 2.90 3.60 11.56
N VAL A 92 1.70 3.41 12.11
CA VAL A 92 1.52 2.77 13.41
C VAL A 92 1.82 1.28 13.31
N LEU A 93 1.20 0.57 12.36
CA LEU A 93 1.44 -0.87 12.20
C LEU A 93 2.89 -1.17 11.89
N THR A 94 3.53 -0.32 11.08
CA THR A 94 4.92 -0.50 10.68
C THR A 94 5.94 -0.19 11.77
N ALA A 95 5.53 0.46 12.86
CA ALA A 95 6.37 0.74 14.01
C ALA A 95 6.34 -0.37 15.08
N PHE A 96 5.23 -1.10 15.22
CA PHE A 96 5.00 -1.96 16.38
C PHE A 96 4.95 -3.45 16.09
N ASP A 97 4.40 -3.87 14.96
CA ASP A 97 4.23 -5.31 14.70
C ASP A 97 4.19 -5.64 13.20
N PRO A 98 5.30 -6.18 12.65
CA PRO A 98 5.33 -6.62 11.26
C PRO A 98 4.25 -7.70 10.98
N ILE A 99 3.97 -8.62 11.90
CA ILE A 99 3.05 -9.77 11.67
C ILE A 99 1.59 -9.33 11.48
N SER A 100 1.21 -8.20 12.07
CA SER A 100 -0.14 -7.63 11.92
C SER A 100 -0.39 -7.02 10.54
N VAL A 101 0.66 -6.86 9.72
CA VAL A 101 0.55 -6.25 8.40
C VAL A 101 0.33 -7.32 7.31
N PRO A 102 -0.69 -7.15 6.44
CA PRO A 102 -0.93 -8.06 5.34
C PRO A 102 0.31 -8.21 4.46
N GLY A 103 0.81 -9.44 4.34
CA GLY A 103 1.99 -9.77 3.53
C GLY A 103 3.29 -10.01 4.30
N VAL A 104 3.32 -9.95 5.64
CA VAL A 104 4.57 -9.92 6.43
C VAL A 104 4.89 -11.19 7.26
N LEU A 105 4.07 -12.26 7.17
CA LEU A 105 4.30 -13.68 7.59
C LEU A 105 3.57 -14.24 8.84
N PRO A 106 3.44 -15.59 8.97
CA PRO A 106 3.69 -16.62 7.96
C PRO A 106 2.38 -17.08 7.34
N TYR A 107 2.26 -16.97 6.03
CA TYR A 107 1.23 -17.70 5.29
C TYR A 107 1.60 -19.17 5.06
N GLY A 108 2.46 -19.72 5.93
CA GLY A 108 2.66 -21.14 6.14
C GLY A 108 2.05 -21.55 7.47
N ARG A 109 1.04 -22.44 7.40
CA ARG A 109 0.30 -23.12 8.48
C ARG A 109 -1.05 -22.50 8.91
N GLY A 110 -2.07 -22.74 8.10
CA GLY A 110 -3.10 -23.66 8.59
C GLY A 110 -2.53 -25.07 8.40
N SER A 111 -1.95 -25.69 9.41
CA SER A 111 -2.71 -26.57 10.29
C SER A 111 -2.13 -26.53 11.71
N LEU A 112 -2.90 -25.97 12.65
CA LEU A 112 -3.05 -26.57 13.97
C LEU A 112 -4.18 -27.59 13.87
#